data_AF-A0A0N5CP35-F1
#
_entry.id   AF-A0A0N5CP35-F1
#
_cell.length_a   1.000
_cell.length_b   1.000
_cell.length_c   1.000
_cell.angle_alpha   90.00
_cell.angle_beta   90.00
_cell.angle_gamma   90.00
#
_symmetry.space_group_name_H-M   'P 1'
#
loop_
_entity.id
_entity.type
_entity.pdbx_description
1 polymer ?
#
loop_
_entity_poly.entity_id
_entity_poly.type
_entity_poly.pdbx_seq_one_letter_code
_entity_poly.pdbx_strand_id
1 'polypeptide(L)'
;MNALSDCSKNYQKTATEFTRKFPMKTIRDVKEKRLAEVVKQQLSECDLKSRSNHWQILMKLLPDVKLSPSEEEECKNGLIQERIACVNLISYTCQFIKRDYKFRLVPARVIMQEARLAEDGANKCSKVIRHIKKHNLPK
;
A
#
# COMPACT_ATOMS: atom_id res chain seq x y z
N MET A 1 -22.31 -6.74 5.44
CA MET A 1 -21.66 -6.49 4.12
C MET A 1 -20.16 -6.42 4.33
N ASN A 2 -19.42 -7.51 4.03
CA ASN A 2 -17.95 -7.52 4.11
C ASN A 2 -17.38 -6.93 2.82
N ALA A 3 -17.22 -5.60 2.75
CA ALA A 3 -16.70 -4.91 1.56
C ALA A 3 -15.29 -5.38 1.12
N LEU A 4 -14.55 -6.07 1.99
CA LEU A 4 -13.21 -6.62 1.72
C LEU A 4 -13.21 -8.01 1.06
N SER A 5 -14.29 -8.81 1.16
CA SER A 5 -14.28 -10.20 0.66
C SER A 5 -14.40 -10.32 -0.86
N ASP A 6 -14.73 -9.22 -1.53
CA ASP A 6 -15.17 -9.20 -2.92
C ASP A 6 -14.12 -8.64 -3.89
N CYS A 7 -12.92 -8.37 -3.38
CA CYS A 7 -11.83 -7.83 -4.18
C CYS A 7 -10.96 -8.92 -4.79
N SER A 8 -10.74 -8.82 -6.10
CA SER A 8 -9.80 -9.66 -6.82
C SER A 8 -8.39 -9.53 -6.23
N LYS A 9 -7.83 -10.67 -5.78
CA LYS A 9 -6.41 -10.80 -5.40
C LYS A 9 -5.46 -10.82 -6.60
N ASN A 10 -6.00 -10.80 -7.83
CA ASN A 10 -5.21 -10.55 -9.03
C ASN A 10 -5.01 -9.03 -9.17
N TYR A 11 -3.95 -8.50 -8.55
CA TYR A 11 -3.67 -7.05 -8.53
C TYR A 11 -3.26 -6.49 -9.88
N GLN A 12 -2.70 -7.30 -10.77
CA GLN A 12 -2.47 -6.91 -12.16
C GLN A 12 -3.81 -6.57 -12.83
N LYS A 13 -4.81 -7.44 -12.70
CA LYS A 13 -6.17 -7.19 -13.22
C LYS A 13 -6.80 -5.98 -12.55
N THR A 14 -6.71 -5.87 -11.22
CA THR A 14 -7.26 -4.73 -10.46
C THR A 14 -6.66 -3.40 -10.91
N ALA A 15 -5.35 -3.33 -11.09
CA ALA A 15 -4.67 -2.12 -11.59
C ALA A 15 -5.05 -1.80 -13.04
N THR A 16 -5.18 -2.81 -13.91
CA THR A 16 -5.66 -2.61 -15.28
C THR A 16 -7.09 -2.04 -15.30
N GLU A 17 -8.00 -2.59 -14.48
CA GLU A 17 -9.37 -2.06 -14.37
C GLU A 17 -9.41 -0.65 -13.78
N PHE A 18 -8.52 -0.34 -12.83
CA PHE A 18 -8.36 1.01 -12.29
C PHE A 18 -8.00 2.01 -13.39
N THR A 19 -7.00 1.71 -14.21
CA THR A 19 -6.60 2.57 -15.34
C THR A 19 -7.70 2.71 -16.38
N ARG A 20 -8.42 1.62 -16.70
CA ARG A 20 -9.53 1.62 -17.67
C ARG A 20 -10.69 2.55 -17.29
N LYS A 21 -10.84 2.91 -16.02
CA LYS A 21 -11.88 3.86 -15.58
C LYS A 21 -11.59 5.30 -15.99
N PHE A 22 -10.35 5.67 -16.29
CA PHE A 22 -10.01 7.05 -16.60
C PHE A 22 -10.47 7.43 -18.02
N PRO A 23 -11.01 8.65 -18.24
CA PRO A 23 -11.30 9.13 -19.59
C PRO A 23 -10.02 9.26 -20.42
N MET A 24 -10.08 8.89 -21.71
CA MET A 24 -8.93 8.93 -22.65
C MET A 24 -8.17 10.26 -22.67
N LYS A 25 -8.86 11.39 -22.46
CA LYS A 25 -8.22 12.72 -22.42
C LYS A 25 -7.39 12.93 -21.14
N THR A 26 -7.88 12.45 -19.99
CA THR A 26 -7.17 12.52 -18.70
C THR A 26 -5.96 11.59 -18.66
N ILE A 27 -6.04 10.46 -19.38
CA ILE A 27 -4.98 9.47 -19.55
C ILE A 27 -3.76 10.04 -20.31
N ARG A 28 -3.95 11.02 -21.21
CA ARG A 28 -2.83 11.60 -21.96
C ARG A 28 -1.95 12.52 -21.10
N ASP A 29 -2.55 13.24 -20.14
CA ASP A 29 -1.83 14.14 -19.23
C ASP A 29 -1.14 13.38 -18.08
N VAL A 30 -1.71 12.25 -17.67
CA VAL A 30 -1.15 11.37 -16.65
C VAL A 30 -0.48 10.20 -17.36
N LYS A 31 0.87 10.13 -17.43
CA LYS A 31 1.59 8.98 -18.04
C LYS A 31 0.99 7.64 -17.57
N GLU A 32 0.12 7.07 -18.39
CA GLU A 32 -0.83 6.00 -18.04
C GLU A 32 -0.17 4.79 -17.38
N LYS A 33 1.00 4.43 -17.90
CA LYS A 33 1.83 3.34 -17.40
C LYS A 33 2.25 3.55 -15.95
N ARG A 34 2.66 4.77 -15.59
CA ARG A 34 3.16 5.08 -14.25
C ARG A 34 2.05 4.98 -13.19
N LEU A 35 0.82 5.36 -13.54
CA LEU A 35 -0.32 5.29 -12.63
C LEU A 35 -0.70 3.83 -12.33
N ALA A 36 -0.83 3.02 -13.39
CA ALA A 36 -1.15 1.61 -13.29
C ALA A 36 -0.08 0.85 -12.51
N GLU A 37 1.19 1.14 -12.78
CA GLU A 37 2.33 0.50 -12.13
C GLU A 37 2.40 0.81 -10.64
N VAL A 38 2.21 2.08 -10.23
CA VAL A 38 2.24 2.46 -8.80
C VAL A 38 1.12 1.75 -8.04
N VAL A 39 -0.12 1.79 -8.54
CA VAL A 39 -1.25 1.14 -7.86
C VAL A 39 -1.07 -0.37 -7.82
N LYS A 40 -0.63 -0.99 -8.92
CA LYS A 40 -0.31 -2.43 -8.96
C LYS A 40 0.74 -2.82 -7.92
N GLN A 41 1.86 -2.10 -7.90
CA GLN A 41 2.99 -2.40 -7.04
C GLN A 41 2.56 -2.32 -5.57
N GLN A 42 1.91 -1.21 -5.19
CA GLN A 42 1.47 -0.98 -3.83
C GLN A 42 0.39 -1.98 -3.38
N LEU A 43 -0.59 -2.32 -4.24
CA LEU A 43 -1.56 -3.37 -3.92
C LEU A 43 -0.90 -4.72 -3.65
N SER A 44 0.11 -5.07 -4.45
CA SER A 44 0.85 -6.34 -4.30
C SER A 44 1.67 -6.38 -3.01
N GLU A 45 2.37 -5.28 -2.69
CA GLU A 45 3.13 -5.14 -1.45
C GLU A 45 2.23 -5.19 -0.22
N CYS A 46 1.11 -4.47 -0.26
CA CYS A 46 0.14 -4.44 0.82
C CYS A 46 -0.47 -5.82 1.11
N ASP A 47 -0.81 -6.60 0.09
CA ASP A 47 -1.32 -7.96 0.27
C ASP A 47 -0.25 -8.90 0.83
N LEU A 48 0.98 -8.84 0.32
CA LEU A 48 2.09 -9.64 0.83
C LEU A 48 2.33 -9.34 2.32
N LYS A 49 2.40 -8.06 2.69
CA LYS A 49 2.60 -7.61 4.08
C LYS A 49 1.43 -7.96 4.98
N SER A 50 0.20 -7.89 4.47
CA SER A 50 -1.01 -8.31 5.20
C SER A 50 -1.01 -9.81 5.50
N ARG A 51 -0.79 -10.66 4.48
CA ARG A 51 -0.79 -12.12 4.65
C ARG A 51 0.31 -12.63 5.56
N SER A 52 1.47 -11.99 5.54
CA SER A 52 2.61 -12.33 6.40
C SER A 52 2.53 -11.70 7.80
N ASN A 53 1.45 -10.96 8.12
CA ASN A 53 1.32 -10.22 9.38
C ASN A 53 2.52 -9.29 9.67
N HIS A 54 3.11 -8.75 8.60
CA HIS A 54 4.39 -8.04 8.60
C HIS A 54 4.47 -6.92 9.64
N TRP A 55 3.46 -6.04 9.68
CA TRP A 55 3.46 -4.89 10.57
C TRP A 55 3.43 -5.29 12.05
N GLN A 56 2.65 -6.33 12.41
CA GLN A 56 2.59 -6.82 13.79
C GLN A 56 3.88 -7.51 14.21
N ILE A 57 4.49 -8.28 13.30
CA ILE A 57 5.80 -8.90 13.56
C ILE A 57 6.84 -7.82 13.82
N LEU A 58 6.93 -6.81 12.97
CA LEU A 58 7.90 -5.72 13.16
C LEU A 58 7.64 -4.93 14.44
N MET A 59 6.38 -4.60 14.76
CA MET A 59 6.05 -3.94 16.02
C MET A 59 6.52 -4.72 17.26
N LYS A 60 6.53 -6.05 17.21
CA LYS A 60 7.03 -6.90 18.29
C LYS A 60 8.55 -6.96 18.37
N LEU A 61 9.24 -6.89 17.22
CA LEU A 61 10.70 -6.94 17.15
C LEU A 61 11.35 -5.60 17.45
N LEU A 62 10.63 -4.48 17.28
CA LEU A 62 11.18 -3.14 17.44
C LEU A 62 11.85 -2.89 18.80
N PRO A 63 11.25 -3.26 19.94
CA PRO A 63 11.86 -3.02 21.26
C PRO A 63 13.18 -3.77 21.47
N ASP A 64 13.38 -4.89 20.77
CA ASP A 64 14.60 -5.71 20.88
C ASP A 64 15.77 -5.13 20.06
N VAL A 65 15.49 -4.16 19.20
CA VAL A 65 16.50 -3.44 18.44
C VAL A 65 16.99 -2.26 19.27
N LYS A 66 18.32 -2.11 19.40
CA LYS A 66 18.96 -0.96 20.06
C LYS A 66 18.84 0.32 19.20
N LEU A 67 17.63 0.87 19.11
CA LEU A 67 17.32 2.12 18.42
C LEU A 67 17.31 3.30 19.41
N SER A 68 17.50 4.51 18.91
CA SER A 68 17.12 5.70 19.67
C SER A 68 15.58 5.81 19.80
N PRO A 69 15.06 6.48 20.84
CA PRO A 69 13.62 6.68 21.00
C PRO A 69 12.96 7.31 19.77
N SER A 70 13.64 8.27 19.12
CA SER A 70 13.16 8.93 17.90
C SER A 70 13.06 7.97 16.71
N GLU A 71 14.04 7.09 16.51
CA GLU A 71 14.01 6.11 15.41
C GLU A 71 12.93 5.05 15.62
N GLU A 72 12.74 4.62 16.87
CA GLU A 72 11.69 3.68 17.24
C GLU A 72 10.31 4.29 16.99
N GLU A 73 10.08 5.53 17.43
CA GLU A 73 8.83 6.25 17.21
C GLU A 73 8.56 6.49 15.73
N GLU A 74 9.55 6.95 14.96
CA GLU A 74 9.42 7.18 13.52
C GLU A 74 9.05 5.88 12.78
N CYS A 75 9.72 4.76 13.10
CA CYS A 75 9.37 3.48 12.52
C CYS A 75 7.96 3.04 12.94
N LYS A 76 7.57 3.13 14.23
CA LYS A 76 6.23 2.76 14.69
C LYS A 76 5.15 3.53 13.92
N ASN A 77 5.32 4.85 13.81
CA ASN A 77 4.42 5.71 13.05
C ASN A 77 4.37 5.32 11.57
N GLY A 78 5.52 4.98 10.97
CA GLY A 78 5.61 4.47 9.61
C GLY A 78 4.85 3.16 9.39
N LEU A 79 5.00 2.18 10.29
CA LEU A 79 4.31 0.90 10.21
C LEU A 79 2.79 1.05 10.34
N ILE A 80 2.34 1.92 11.25
CA ILE A 80 0.91 2.21 11.44
C ILE A 80 0.35 2.91 10.19
N GLN A 81 1.03 3.96 9.71
CA GLN A 81 0.65 4.70 8.51
C GLN A 81 0.55 3.77 7.30
N GLU A 82 1.57 2.94 7.06
CA GLU A 82 1.58 2.00 5.95
C GLU A 82 0.41 1.02 6.05
N ARG A 83 0.16 0.44 7.22
CA ARG A 83 -0.93 -0.51 7.41
C ARG A 83 -2.29 0.11 7.10
N ILE A 84 -2.55 1.32 7.61
CA ILE A 84 -3.81 2.05 7.36
C ILE A 84 -3.94 2.33 5.86
N ALA A 85 -2.89 2.88 5.24
CA ALA A 85 -2.88 3.21 3.83
C ALA A 85 -3.10 1.97 2.95
N CYS A 86 -2.52 0.82 3.32
CA CYS A 86 -2.73 -0.43 2.61
C CYS A 86 -4.17 -0.93 2.67
N VAL A 87 -4.81 -0.87 3.84
CA VAL A 87 -6.22 -1.25 3.99
C VAL A 87 -7.12 -0.34 3.14
N ASN A 88 -6.86 0.97 3.18
CA ASN A 88 -7.58 1.97 2.40
C ASN A 88 -7.37 1.77 0.89
N LEU A 89 -6.12 1.62 0.46
CA LEU A 89 -5.75 1.42 -0.94
C LEU A 89 -6.47 0.23 -1.53
N ILE A 90 -6.44 -0.92 -0.85
CA ILE A 90 -7.17 -2.11 -1.26
C ILE A 90 -8.66 -1.76 -1.32
N SER A 91 -9.28 -1.38 -0.21
CA SER A 91 -10.72 -1.12 -0.12
C SER A 91 -11.23 -0.15 -1.20
N TYR A 92 -10.59 1.00 -1.35
CA TYR A 92 -10.99 2.04 -2.29
C TYR A 92 -10.78 1.61 -3.73
N THR A 93 -9.66 0.97 -4.06
CA THR A 93 -9.43 0.49 -5.43
C THR A 93 -10.46 -0.57 -5.80
N CYS A 94 -10.76 -1.50 -4.90
CA CYS A 94 -11.74 -2.56 -5.13
C CYS A 94 -13.15 -2.00 -5.41
N GLN A 95 -13.56 -0.97 -4.67
CA GLN A 95 -14.84 -0.29 -4.90
C GLN A 95 -14.83 0.49 -6.23
N PHE A 96 -13.74 1.20 -6.51
CA PHE A 96 -13.61 2.05 -7.70
C PHE A 96 -13.68 1.27 -9.02
N ILE A 97 -13.16 0.04 -9.04
CA ILE A 97 -13.16 -0.79 -10.26
C ILE A 97 -14.48 -1.53 -10.51
N LYS A 98 -15.45 -1.50 -9.58
CA LYS A 98 -16.76 -2.14 -9.79
C LYS A 98 -17.43 -1.55 -11.04
N ARG A 99 -18.05 -2.39 -11.87
CA ARG A 99 -18.51 -2.01 -13.22
C ARG A 99 -19.54 -0.88 -13.20
N ASP A 100 -20.47 -0.96 -12.26
CA ASP A 100 -21.55 -0.01 -11.98
C ASP A 100 -21.07 1.33 -11.41
N TYR A 101 -19.87 1.38 -10.82
CA TYR A 101 -19.29 2.61 -10.32
C TYR A 101 -18.77 3.51 -11.46
N LYS A 102 -19.36 4.69 -11.64
CA LYS A 102 -18.91 5.67 -12.64
C LYS A 102 -17.63 6.38 -12.18
N PHE A 103 -16.73 6.67 -13.12
CA PHE A 103 -15.49 7.40 -12.83
C PHE A 103 -15.77 8.75 -12.16
N ARG A 104 -15.00 9.04 -11.11
CA ARG A 104 -14.92 10.34 -10.45
C ARG A 104 -13.47 10.64 -10.11
N LEU A 105 -13.03 11.86 -10.39
CA LEU A 105 -11.63 12.27 -10.21
C LEU A 105 -11.19 12.27 -8.74
N VAL A 106 -12.07 12.67 -7.82
CA VAL A 106 -11.72 12.76 -6.39
C VAL A 106 -11.36 11.38 -5.81
N PRO A 107 -12.19 10.32 -5.94
CA PRO A 107 -11.84 8.96 -5.53
C PRO A 107 -10.55 8.42 -6.16
N ALA A 108 -10.33 8.70 -7.44
CA ALA A 108 -9.08 8.34 -8.11
C ALA A 108 -7.85 9.01 -7.45
N ARG A 109 -7.95 10.30 -7.10
CA ARG A 109 -6.88 11.02 -6.38
C ARG A 109 -6.66 10.46 -4.97
N VAL A 110 -7.74 10.11 -4.26
CA VAL A 110 -7.65 9.48 -2.93
C VAL A 110 -6.88 8.15 -3.02
N ILE A 111 -7.25 7.28 -3.96
CA ILE A 111 -6.54 6.01 -4.18
C ILE A 111 -5.04 6.23 -4.43
N MET A 112 -4.70 7.21 -5.26
CA MET A 112 -3.30 7.55 -5.54
C MET A 112 -2.57 8.10 -4.31
N GLN A 113 -3.27 8.86 -3.47
CA GLN A 113 -2.70 9.37 -2.22
C GLN A 113 -2.44 8.23 -1.24
N GLU A 114 -3.35 7.27 -1.10
CA GLU A 114 -3.15 6.09 -0.25
C GLU A 114 -1.96 5.24 -0.74
N ALA A 115 -1.80 5.08 -2.05
CA ALA A 115 -0.63 4.39 -2.61
C ALA A 115 0.70 5.07 -2.21
N ARG A 116 0.74 6.42 -2.23
CA ARG A 116 1.92 7.18 -1.80
C ARG A 116 2.14 7.10 -0.29
N LEU A 117 1.07 7.19 0.50
CA LEU A 117 1.16 7.08 1.96
C LEU A 117 1.65 5.71 2.41
N ALA A 118 1.30 4.64 1.68
CA ALA A 118 1.82 3.30 1.92
C ALA A 118 3.34 3.25 1.67
N GLU A 119 3.79 3.78 0.53
CA GLU A 119 5.21 3.87 0.18
C GLU A 119 6.00 4.73 1.21
N ASP A 120 5.49 5.90 1.55
CA ASP A 120 6.10 6.81 2.53
C ASP A 120 6.19 6.15 3.92
N GLY A 121 5.13 5.44 4.33
CA GLY A 121 5.11 4.69 5.59
C GLY A 121 6.14 3.56 5.62
N ALA A 122 6.27 2.82 4.53
CA ALA A 122 7.28 1.77 4.37
C ALA A 122 8.71 2.35 4.46
N ASN A 123 8.93 3.53 3.88
CA ASN A 123 10.24 4.18 3.86
C ASN A 123 10.70 4.63 5.25
N LYS A 124 9.80 5.10 6.10
CA LYS A 124 10.09 5.52 7.49
C LYS A 124 10.76 4.41 8.32
N CYS A 125 10.35 3.16 8.14
CA CYS A 125 10.95 2.03 8.87
C CYS A 125 12.03 1.28 8.08
N SER A 126 12.36 1.68 6.85
CA SER A 126 13.21 0.89 5.94
C SER A 126 14.62 0.61 6.49
N LYS A 127 15.25 1.59 7.14
CA LYS A 127 16.59 1.45 7.74
C LYS A 127 16.58 0.44 8.90
N VAL A 128 15.58 0.54 9.78
CA VAL A 128 15.39 -0.34 10.92
C VAL A 128 15.11 -1.78 10.46
N ILE A 129 14.22 -1.97 9.48
CA ILE A 129 13.93 -3.30 8.92
C ILE A 129 15.19 -3.94 8.33
N ARG A 130 16.03 -3.17 7.62
CA ARG A 130 17.31 -3.68 7.11
C ARG A 130 18.24 -4.14 8.24
N HIS A 131 18.24 -3.43 9.37
CA HIS A 131 19.00 -3.82 10.55
C HIS A 131 18.43 -5.13 11.16
N ILE A 132 17.11 -5.20 11.39
CA ILE A 132 16.43 -6.40 11.89
C ILE A 132 16.75 -7.63 11.02
N LYS A 133 16.64 -7.50 9.70
CA LYS A 133 16.92 -8.61 8.77
C LYS A 133 18.36 -9.10 8.84
N LYS A 134 19.34 -8.21 9.05
CA LYS A 134 20.75 -8.58 9.17
C LYS A 134 21.07 -9.35 10.46
N HIS A 135 20.33 -9.08 11.54
CA HIS A 135 20.61 -9.64 12.86
C HIS A 135 19.70 -10.81 13.26
N ASN A 136 18.50 -10.94 12.67
CA ASN A 136 17.49 -11.97 13.03
C ASN A 136 17.23 -13.03 11.94
N LEU A 137 17.91 -13.02 10.79
CA LEU A 137 17.86 -14.15 9.86
C LEU A 137 18.92 -15.19 10.29
N PRO A 138 18.54 -16.46 10.57
CA PRO A 138 19.54 -17.50 10.71
C PRO A 138 20.31 -17.63 9.38
N LYS A 139 21.63 -17.80 9.47
CA LYS A 139 22.48 -18.14 8.33
C LYS A 139 22.06 -19.47 7.72
#